data_AF-C6J0H8-F1
#
_entry.id   AF-C6J0H8-F1
#
_cell.length_a   1.000
_cell.length_b   1.000
_cell.length_c   1.000
_cell.angle_alpha   90.00
_cell.angle_beta   90.00
_cell.angle_gamma   90.00
#
_symmetry.space_group_name_H-M   'P 1'
#
loop_
_entity.id
_entity.type
_entity.pdbx_description
1 polymer ?
#
loop_
_entity_poly.entity_id
_entity_poly.type
_entity_poly.pdbx_seq_one_letter_code
_entity_poly.pdbx_strand_id
1 'polypeptide(L)'
;MIQILRPHRPVFSFSRFLSQVFQPHPTKSLVKSGFPAFSRFVFWYLVFVIYFERVHLEKRENIDGLNLSDAVLLGTNKYPYPGTINKKGLYLHEWEYISFIRDRWGIPEGKKTFEAQLMDLCDDIAYSAHDLEDGIKAGKIEVHEHFLKDSHIQRLIVEKIMTLEDACWAGWQPQQIQVKVAEVLDDFLRIWNVKMPVCDHDYSRTRREVKAYWVSLFVGCLGVIDDGDWQKVTFVKDGQEDKDMLRTVSVLKSFAWVTMIRDLRVQRLQKRSAWIIKRLWDAFVDPETSKSIIPGDWLRRFDRDQAKPKPIWTWEHMIIDYIAGMTDAYAEKIYNELYGLKVGTIYDMD
;
A
#
# COMPACT_ATOMS: atom_id res chain seq x y z
N MET A 1 -49.36 30.64 5.98
CA MET A 1 -48.14 31.35 6.45
C MET A 1 -47.36 30.34 7.28
N ILE A 2 -46.10 29.98 7.00
CA ILE A 2 -45.09 30.50 6.06
C ILE A 2 -44.51 29.33 5.21
N GLN A 3 -43.85 29.63 4.09
CA GLN A 3 -43.50 28.68 3.03
C GLN A 3 -42.30 27.75 3.32
N ILE A 4 -42.36 26.60 2.65
CA ILE A 4 -41.24 25.69 2.39
C ILE A 4 -40.14 26.43 1.61
N LEU A 5 -38.89 26.38 2.09
CA LEU A 5 -37.71 26.80 1.33
C LEU A 5 -36.80 25.60 1.04
N ARG A 6 -36.67 25.26 -0.25
CA ARG A 6 -35.61 24.37 -0.73
C ARG A 6 -34.26 25.07 -0.64
N PRO A 7 -33.17 24.36 -0.32
CA PRO A 7 -31.84 24.70 -0.79
C PRO A 7 -31.53 23.92 -2.07
N HIS A 8 -31.88 24.48 -3.23
CA HIS A 8 -31.14 24.18 -4.45
C HIS A 8 -29.73 24.76 -4.29
N ARG A 9 -28.72 23.91 -4.07
CA ARG A 9 -27.33 24.23 -4.39
C ARG A 9 -26.73 23.03 -5.12
N PRO A 10 -25.92 23.27 -6.18
CA PRO A 10 -25.46 22.18 -7.04
C PRO A 10 -24.49 21.28 -6.29
N VAL A 11 -24.48 20.01 -6.69
CA VAL A 11 -23.33 19.11 -6.46
C VAL A 11 -22.07 19.87 -6.87
N PHE A 12 -21.09 19.95 -5.97
CA PHE A 12 -19.82 20.60 -6.27
C PHE A 12 -19.12 19.76 -7.34
N SER A 13 -19.24 20.17 -8.60
CA SER A 13 -18.69 19.42 -9.72
C SER A 13 -17.16 19.49 -9.67
N PHE A 14 -16.57 18.45 -9.08
CA PHE A 14 -15.12 18.32 -8.88
C PHE A 14 -14.36 18.29 -10.22
N SER A 15 -15.03 17.98 -11.33
CA SER A 15 -14.45 18.09 -12.69
C SER A 15 -14.05 19.52 -13.04
N ARG A 16 -14.77 20.55 -12.56
CA ARG A 16 -14.34 21.95 -12.72
C ARG A 16 -13.05 22.25 -11.95
N PHE A 17 -12.88 21.70 -10.75
CA PHE A 17 -11.65 21.87 -9.96
C PHE A 17 -10.45 21.22 -10.67
N LEU A 18 -10.60 19.97 -11.14
CA LEU A 18 -9.55 19.27 -11.88
C LEU A 18 -9.15 19.99 -13.17
N SER A 19 -10.10 20.61 -13.89
CA SER A 19 -9.81 21.41 -15.10
C SER A 19 -8.92 22.65 -14.85
N GLN A 20 -8.82 23.13 -13.60
CA GLN A 20 -7.92 24.22 -13.21
C GLN A 20 -6.57 23.73 -12.68
N VAL A 21 -6.50 22.52 -12.12
CA VAL A 21 -5.26 21.95 -11.54
C VAL A 21 -4.31 21.43 -12.62
N PHE A 22 -4.83 20.97 -13.77
CA PHE A 22 -4.02 20.34 -14.84
C PHE A 22 -3.58 21.26 -15.99
N GLN A 23 -3.59 22.60 -15.83
CA GLN A 23 -2.98 23.47 -16.85
C GLN A 23 -1.45 23.59 -16.67
N PRO A 24 -0.66 23.38 -17.75
CA PRO A 24 0.80 23.42 -17.66
C PRO A 24 1.33 24.86 -17.58
N HIS A 25 1.98 25.20 -16.48
CA HIS A 25 2.76 26.44 -16.33
C HIS A 25 4.22 26.14 -15.91
N PRO A 26 5.17 27.00 -16.33
CA PRO A 26 6.57 26.59 -16.47
C PRO A 26 7.34 26.49 -15.15
N THR A 27 8.32 25.61 -15.15
CA THR A 27 9.16 25.24 -14.02
C THR A 27 10.04 26.38 -13.49
N LYS A 28 10.17 26.46 -12.16
CA LYS A 28 11.35 27.02 -11.49
C LYS A 28 11.86 26.06 -10.43
N SER A 29 13.19 25.99 -10.34
CA SER A 29 13.93 25.05 -9.51
C SER A 29 14.14 25.55 -8.09
N LEU A 30 14.34 24.62 -7.15
CA LEU A 30 15.11 24.79 -5.91
C LEU A 30 15.57 23.42 -5.38
N VAL A 31 16.69 23.39 -4.64
CA VAL A 31 17.55 22.22 -4.45
C VAL A 31 18.14 22.18 -3.02
N LYS A 32 18.37 20.95 -2.48
CA LYS A 32 18.90 20.58 -1.13
C LYS A 32 17.84 20.71 0.01
N SER A 33 17.73 19.84 1.02
CA SER A 33 18.45 18.62 1.50
C SER A 33 17.48 17.75 2.35
N GLY A 34 17.74 16.52 2.86
CA GLY A 34 18.89 15.59 2.80
C GLY A 34 18.91 14.63 4.03
N PHE A 35 19.53 13.44 3.91
CA PHE A 35 19.69 12.39 4.98
C PHE A 35 18.36 11.71 5.46
N PRO A 36 18.37 10.53 6.15
CA PRO A 36 17.83 9.31 5.51
C PRO A 36 16.73 8.56 6.30
N ALA A 37 15.84 7.87 5.58
CA ALA A 37 14.96 6.84 6.15
C ALA A 37 14.55 5.79 5.07
N PHE A 38 15.45 4.85 4.77
CA PHE A 38 15.31 3.95 3.61
C PHE A 38 15.18 2.48 4.02
N SER A 39 14.19 2.19 4.87
CA SER A 39 13.83 0.82 5.30
C SER A 39 12.44 0.72 5.96
N ARG A 40 11.49 1.62 5.63
CA ARG A 40 10.16 1.66 6.31
C ARG A 40 8.94 1.42 5.41
N PHE A 41 9.07 1.49 4.09
CA PHE A 41 7.90 1.64 3.21
C PHE A 41 7.07 0.36 3.02
N VAL A 42 7.71 -0.81 2.92
CA VAL A 42 7.01 -2.07 2.61
C VAL A 42 6.21 -2.64 3.78
N PHE A 43 6.64 -2.39 5.03
CA PHE A 43 5.79 -2.68 6.19
C PHE A 43 4.65 -1.66 6.28
N TRP A 44 4.93 -0.37 6.02
CA TRP A 44 4.00 0.73 6.23
C TRP A 44 2.71 0.74 5.41
N TYR A 45 2.50 -0.08 4.37
CA TYR A 45 1.29 0.02 3.53
C TYR A 45 0.14 -0.94 3.91
N LEU A 46 0.45 -2.20 4.25
CA LEU A 46 -0.53 -3.10 4.89
C LEU A 46 -0.84 -2.63 6.32
N VAL A 47 0.17 -2.03 6.95
CA VAL A 47 0.06 -1.20 8.14
C VAL A 47 -0.84 0.01 7.85
N PHE A 48 -0.58 0.89 6.87
CA PHE A 48 -1.26 2.20 6.75
C PHE A 48 -2.78 2.14 6.89
N VAL A 49 -3.42 1.21 6.19
CA VAL A 49 -4.88 1.13 6.11
C VAL A 49 -5.51 0.47 7.35
N ILE A 50 -4.76 -0.33 8.11
CA ILE A 50 -5.22 -1.01 9.33
C ILE A 50 -4.74 -0.28 10.60
N TYR A 51 -3.57 0.36 10.57
CA TYR A 51 -3.02 1.20 11.63
C TYR A 51 -3.83 2.47 11.83
N PHE A 52 -4.40 3.07 10.77
CA PHE A 52 -5.06 4.37 10.90
C PHE A 52 -6.34 4.34 11.75
N GLU A 53 -6.92 3.17 12.05
CA GLU A 53 -7.98 3.07 13.05
C GLU A 53 -7.50 2.85 14.49
N ARG A 54 -6.30 2.29 14.71
CA ARG A 54 -5.91 1.75 16.05
C ARG A 54 -4.52 2.12 16.57
N VAL A 55 -3.66 2.76 15.78
CA VAL A 55 -2.32 3.17 16.23
C VAL A 55 -2.28 4.61 16.73
N HIS A 56 -1.43 4.81 17.75
CA HIS A 56 -1.45 5.89 18.74
C HIS A 56 -0.97 7.26 18.22
N LEU A 57 -1.45 7.70 17.06
CA LEU A 57 -1.26 9.05 16.55
C LEU A 57 -2.33 9.97 17.12
N GLU A 58 -1.98 10.66 18.21
CA GLU A 58 -2.79 11.70 18.88
C GLU A 58 -4.16 11.25 19.40
N LYS A 59 -4.17 10.78 20.66
CA LYS A 59 -5.40 10.80 21.48
C LYS A 59 -5.91 12.24 21.58
N ARG A 60 -7.05 12.54 20.96
CA ARG A 60 -7.93 13.59 21.47
C ARG A 60 -8.49 13.10 22.79
N GLU A 61 -8.43 13.94 23.82
CA GLU A 61 -8.86 13.55 25.16
C GLU A 61 -10.30 13.02 25.15
N ASN A 62 -10.46 11.77 25.61
CA ASN A 62 -11.73 11.03 25.75
C ASN A 62 -12.37 10.38 24.51
N ILE A 63 -11.68 10.23 23.37
CA ILE A 63 -12.15 9.40 22.24
C ILE A 63 -11.11 8.31 21.91
N ASP A 64 -11.58 7.06 21.75
CA ASP A 64 -10.78 5.98 21.16
C ASP A 64 -10.84 6.10 19.62
N GLY A 65 -9.68 6.17 18.96
CA GLY A 65 -9.58 6.32 17.50
C GLY A 65 -9.40 7.77 17.04
N LEU A 66 -9.23 7.95 15.72
CA LEU A 66 -8.83 9.24 15.13
C LEU A 66 -9.97 10.22 14.82
N ASN A 67 -11.24 9.79 14.95
CA ASN A 67 -12.44 10.59 14.65
C ASN A 67 -12.40 11.26 13.25
N LEU A 68 -12.15 10.44 12.23
CA LEU A 68 -12.07 10.85 10.83
C LEU A 68 -13.47 11.07 10.24
N SER A 69 -13.55 11.80 9.13
CA SER A 69 -14.81 11.95 8.40
C SER A 69 -15.14 10.70 7.58
N ASP A 70 -16.44 10.44 7.37
CA ASP A 70 -16.96 9.35 6.53
C ASP A 70 -16.23 9.24 5.17
N ALA A 71 -15.93 10.39 4.54
CA ALA A 71 -15.23 10.46 3.26
C ALA A 71 -13.80 9.87 3.32
N VAL A 72 -13.07 10.10 4.42
CA VAL A 72 -11.71 9.57 4.61
C VAL A 72 -11.78 8.06 4.87
N LEU A 73 -12.69 7.61 5.74
CA LEU A 73 -12.91 6.19 6.03
C LEU A 73 -13.31 5.40 4.78
N LEU A 74 -14.18 5.99 3.95
CA LEU A 74 -14.57 5.45 2.64
C LEU A 74 -13.42 5.46 1.63
N GLY A 75 -12.53 6.44 1.68
CA GLY A 75 -11.33 6.52 0.83
C GLY A 75 -10.23 5.54 1.23
N THR A 76 -10.11 5.18 2.50
CA THR A 76 -9.17 4.14 2.98
C THR A 76 -9.71 2.72 2.76
N ASN A 77 -11.02 2.53 2.58
CA ASN A 77 -11.60 1.21 2.32
C ASN A 77 -11.28 0.71 0.88
N LYS A 78 -10.12 0.07 0.74
CA LYS A 78 -9.65 -0.60 -0.49
C LYS A 78 -10.41 -1.88 -0.83
N TYR A 79 -10.95 -2.58 0.17
CA TYR A 79 -11.64 -3.88 0.02
C TYR A 79 -13.03 -3.81 0.65
N PRO A 80 -14.08 -3.44 -0.12
CA PRO A 80 -15.40 -3.12 0.39
C PRO A 80 -16.24 -4.37 0.70
N TYR A 81 -15.74 -5.17 1.63
CA TYR A 81 -16.33 -6.42 2.11
C TYR A 81 -15.98 -6.66 3.59
N PRO A 82 -16.76 -7.45 4.33
CA PRO A 82 -16.33 -8.00 5.62
C PRO A 82 -15.26 -9.09 5.42
N GLY A 83 -14.41 -9.26 6.44
CA GLY A 83 -13.33 -10.25 6.51
C GLY A 83 -13.79 -11.71 6.29
N THR A 84 -15.06 -11.98 6.59
CA THR A 84 -15.73 -13.29 6.41
C THR A 84 -16.01 -13.62 4.94
N ILE A 85 -16.17 -12.61 4.07
CA ILE A 85 -16.36 -12.79 2.61
C ILE A 85 -15.00 -12.67 1.91
N ASN A 86 -14.18 -11.70 2.28
CA ASN A 86 -12.84 -11.51 1.73
C ASN A 86 -11.85 -11.29 2.87
N LYS A 87 -10.81 -12.12 2.97
CA LYS A 87 -9.79 -12.04 4.04
C LYS A 87 -9.00 -10.71 4.09
N LYS A 88 -9.13 -9.86 3.07
CA LYS A 88 -8.55 -8.50 3.03
C LYS A 88 -9.55 -7.40 3.44
N GLY A 89 -10.80 -7.77 3.71
CA GLY A 89 -11.86 -6.88 4.18
C GLY A 89 -11.76 -6.55 5.68
N LEU A 90 -12.69 -5.74 6.17
CA LEU A 90 -12.70 -5.24 7.56
C LEU A 90 -13.24 -6.26 8.56
N TYR A 91 -12.93 -6.10 9.85
CA TYR A 91 -13.61 -6.88 10.89
C TYR A 91 -15.12 -6.57 10.89
N LEU A 92 -15.94 -7.50 11.40
CA LEU A 92 -17.40 -7.41 11.28
C LEU A 92 -17.98 -6.13 11.90
N HIS A 93 -17.47 -5.70 13.07
CA HIS A 93 -17.92 -4.49 13.76
C HIS A 93 -17.50 -3.19 13.07
N GLU A 94 -16.36 -3.17 12.37
CA GLU A 94 -15.94 -2.05 11.52
C GLU A 94 -16.76 -2.02 10.23
N TRP A 95 -17.04 -3.20 9.67
CA TRP A 95 -17.92 -3.33 8.51
C TRP A 95 -19.36 -2.88 8.81
N GLU A 96 -19.91 -3.11 10.01
CA GLU A 96 -21.23 -2.60 10.44
C GLU A 96 -21.36 -1.06 10.23
N TYR A 97 -20.31 -0.29 10.53
CA TYR A 97 -20.32 1.17 10.32
C TYR A 97 -20.05 1.55 8.86
N ILE A 98 -19.08 0.89 8.22
CA ILE A 98 -18.71 1.22 6.84
C ILE A 98 -19.82 0.86 5.84
N SER A 99 -20.54 -0.26 6.01
CA SER A 99 -21.70 -0.58 5.17
C SER A 99 -22.79 0.48 5.32
N PHE A 100 -23.11 0.90 6.55
CA PHE A 100 -24.10 1.94 6.80
C PHE A 100 -23.80 3.26 6.07
N ILE A 101 -22.55 3.75 6.14
CA ILE A 101 -22.19 4.99 5.41
C ILE A 101 -22.14 4.79 3.89
N ARG A 102 -21.79 3.59 3.40
CA ARG A 102 -21.84 3.25 1.97
C ARG A 102 -23.27 3.28 1.42
N ASP A 103 -24.19 2.63 2.11
CA ASP A 103 -25.62 2.60 1.74
C ASP A 103 -26.21 4.02 1.76
N ARG A 104 -25.90 4.80 2.80
CA ARG A 104 -26.33 6.20 2.93
C ARG A 104 -25.82 7.10 1.80
N TRP A 105 -24.65 6.81 1.25
CA TRP A 105 -24.05 7.56 0.14
C TRP A 105 -24.40 6.96 -1.24
N GLY A 106 -25.20 5.89 -1.29
CA GLY A 106 -25.62 5.24 -2.53
C GLY A 106 -24.49 4.53 -3.28
N ILE A 107 -23.44 4.09 -2.58
CA ILE A 107 -22.28 3.42 -3.19
C ILE A 107 -22.66 1.95 -3.47
N PRO A 108 -22.63 1.47 -4.73
CA PRO A 108 -23.04 0.10 -5.05
C PRO A 108 -22.21 -0.98 -4.34
N GLU A 109 -22.80 -2.16 -4.15
CA GLU A 109 -22.12 -3.30 -3.53
C GLU A 109 -20.84 -3.68 -4.31
N GLY A 110 -19.77 -3.97 -3.58
CA GLY A 110 -18.45 -4.32 -4.15
C GLY A 110 -17.69 -3.19 -4.86
N LYS A 111 -18.32 -2.06 -5.19
CA LYS A 111 -17.63 -0.92 -5.82
C LYS A 111 -16.81 -0.13 -4.80
N LYS A 112 -15.56 0.20 -5.16
CA LYS A 112 -14.70 1.12 -4.41
C LYS A 112 -15.12 2.58 -4.65
N THR A 113 -14.95 3.43 -3.65
CA THR A 113 -15.12 4.89 -3.80
C THR A 113 -14.09 5.47 -4.77
N PHE A 114 -14.33 6.68 -5.27
CA PHE A 114 -13.41 7.33 -6.21
C PHE A 114 -12.03 7.53 -5.57
N GLU A 115 -12.01 7.95 -4.30
CA GLU A 115 -10.82 8.15 -3.48
C GLU A 115 -10.07 6.84 -3.25
N ALA A 116 -10.77 5.74 -2.94
CA ALA A 116 -10.14 4.43 -2.76
C ALA A 116 -9.58 3.86 -4.06
N GLN A 117 -10.23 4.10 -5.21
CA GLN A 117 -9.69 3.71 -6.51
C GLN A 117 -8.45 4.52 -6.88
N LEU A 118 -8.48 5.84 -6.68
CA LEU A 118 -7.34 6.72 -6.93
C LEU A 118 -6.16 6.38 -6.02
N MET A 119 -6.40 6.12 -4.74
CA MET A 119 -5.37 5.70 -3.78
C MET A 119 -4.73 4.36 -4.18
N ASP A 120 -5.53 3.38 -4.60
CA ASP A 120 -5.04 2.07 -5.06
C ASP A 120 -4.17 2.21 -6.33
N LEU A 121 -4.57 3.06 -7.27
CA LEU A 121 -3.81 3.31 -8.49
C LEU A 121 -2.53 4.15 -8.23
N CYS A 122 -2.56 5.06 -7.25
CA CYS A 122 -1.37 5.76 -6.77
C CYS A 122 -0.38 4.82 -6.07
N ASP A 123 -0.84 3.81 -5.33
CA ASP A 123 -0.01 2.73 -4.76
C ASP A 123 0.71 1.96 -5.87
N ASP A 124 -0.01 1.54 -6.93
CA ASP A 124 0.59 0.85 -8.09
C ASP A 124 1.62 1.70 -8.87
N ILE A 125 1.36 3.00 -9.05
CA ILE A 125 2.30 3.96 -9.65
C ILE A 125 3.53 4.15 -8.76
N ALA A 126 3.34 4.30 -7.45
CA ALA A 126 4.45 4.46 -6.51
C ALA A 126 5.30 3.20 -6.48
N TYR A 127 4.69 2.02 -6.34
CA TYR A 127 5.37 0.72 -6.29
C TYR A 127 6.18 0.47 -7.58
N SER A 128 5.57 0.65 -8.75
CA SER A 128 6.25 0.40 -10.04
C SER A 128 7.45 1.33 -10.31
N ALA A 129 7.47 2.55 -9.76
CA ALA A 129 8.54 3.51 -10.01
C ALA A 129 9.57 3.64 -8.87
N HIS A 130 9.13 3.57 -7.61
CA HIS A 130 10.02 3.65 -6.44
C HIS A 130 10.78 2.35 -6.20
N ASP A 131 10.14 1.17 -6.22
CA ASP A 131 10.84 -0.09 -5.99
C ASP A 131 11.94 -0.34 -7.04
N LEU A 132 11.79 0.20 -8.27
CA LEU A 132 12.86 0.20 -9.27
C LEU A 132 14.02 1.13 -8.89
N GLU A 133 13.76 2.36 -8.40
CA GLU A 133 14.82 3.21 -7.86
C GLU A 133 15.53 2.53 -6.68
N ASP A 134 14.78 1.94 -5.76
CA ASP A 134 15.30 1.27 -4.57
C ASP A 134 16.14 0.04 -4.94
N GLY A 135 15.66 -0.80 -5.86
CA GLY A 135 16.38 -1.96 -6.38
C GLY A 135 17.66 -1.58 -7.14
N ILE A 136 17.64 -0.52 -7.95
CA ILE A 136 18.83 0.01 -8.62
C ILE A 136 19.85 0.52 -7.60
N LYS A 137 19.40 1.32 -6.63
CA LYS A 137 20.24 1.89 -5.56
C LYS A 137 20.85 0.81 -4.66
N ALA A 138 20.15 -0.31 -4.46
CA ALA A 138 20.61 -1.45 -3.68
C ALA A 138 21.52 -2.43 -4.46
N GLY A 139 21.82 -2.16 -5.74
CA GLY A 139 22.58 -3.08 -6.60
C GLY A 139 21.86 -4.40 -6.85
N LYS A 140 20.51 -4.37 -6.95
CA LYS A 140 19.63 -5.51 -7.27
C LYS A 140 19.13 -5.49 -8.69
N ILE A 141 19.07 -4.29 -9.27
CA ILE A 141 18.69 -4.05 -10.66
C ILE A 141 19.90 -3.37 -11.31
N GLU A 142 20.59 -4.11 -12.18
CA GLU A 142 21.74 -3.57 -12.91
C GLU A 142 21.26 -3.08 -14.28
N VAL A 143 21.18 -1.77 -14.48
CA VAL A 143 20.59 -1.20 -15.70
C VAL A 143 21.55 -1.27 -16.89
N HIS A 144 21.62 -2.45 -17.51
CA HIS A 144 22.39 -2.73 -18.72
C HIS A 144 21.77 -3.90 -19.51
N GLU A 145 22.18 -4.05 -20.78
CA GLU A 145 21.55 -4.96 -21.73
C GLU A 145 21.56 -6.43 -21.28
N HIS A 146 22.70 -6.92 -20.75
CA HIS A 146 22.82 -8.32 -20.34
C HIS A 146 21.83 -8.71 -19.23
N PHE A 147 21.65 -7.86 -18.22
CA PHE A 147 20.72 -8.10 -17.11
C PHE A 147 19.25 -7.98 -17.52
N LEU A 148 18.91 -6.96 -18.33
CA LEU A 148 17.50 -6.73 -18.73
C LEU A 148 17.02 -7.71 -19.82
N LYS A 149 17.94 -8.28 -20.60
CA LYS A 149 17.67 -9.35 -21.57
C LYS A 149 17.95 -10.75 -21.01
N ASP A 150 18.20 -10.89 -19.71
CA ASP A 150 18.40 -12.19 -19.10
C ASP A 150 17.12 -13.04 -19.15
N SER A 151 17.22 -14.19 -19.82
CA SER A 151 16.09 -15.09 -20.06
C SER A 151 15.57 -15.77 -18.79
N HIS A 152 16.37 -15.85 -17.72
CA HIS A 152 15.89 -16.35 -16.44
C HIS A 152 15.04 -15.29 -15.74
N ILE A 153 15.53 -14.05 -15.62
CA ILE A 153 14.78 -12.92 -15.05
C ILE A 153 13.46 -12.70 -15.79
N GLN A 154 13.48 -12.62 -17.13
CA GLN A 154 12.24 -12.43 -17.91
C GLN A 154 11.24 -13.58 -17.68
N ARG A 155 11.69 -14.83 -17.65
CA ARG A 155 10.84 -15.98 -17.31
C ARG A 155 10.27 -15.88 -15.90
N LEU A 156 11.04 -15.43 -14.91
CA LEU A 156 10.54 -15.24 -13.54
C LEU A 156 9.48 -14.12 -13.47
N ILE A 157 9.58 -13.08 -14.31
CA ILE A 157 8.56 -12.03 -14.43
C ILE A 157 7.28 -12.61 -15.03
N VAL A 158 7.37 -13.39 -16.11
CA VAL A 158 6.21 -14.08 -16.71
C VAL A 158 5.56 -15.04 -15.70
N GLU A 159 6.35 -15.89 -15.03
CA GLU A 159 5.88 -16.76 -13.94
C GLU A 159 5.15 -15.95 -12.86
N LYS A 160 5.67 -14.78 -12.47
CA LYS A 160 5.04 -13.91 -11.48
C LYS A 160 3.72 -13.33 -11.98
N ILE A 161 3.68 -12.83 -13.22
CA ILE A 161 2.46 -12.28 -13.83
C ILE A 161 1.36 -13.34 -13.93
N MET A 162 1.71 -14.58 -14.27
CA MET A 162 0.77 -15.71 -14.32
C MET A 162 0.17 -16.09 -12.94
N THR A 163 0.67 -15.53 -11.83
CA THR A 163 0.06 -15.65 -10.49
C THR A 163 -0.86 -14.49 -10.10
N LEU A 164 -1.02 -13.49 -10.97
CA LEU A 164 -1.85 -12.31 -10.71
C LEU A 164 -3.28 -12.54 -11.23
N GLU A 165 -4.25 -11.99 -10.50
CA GLU A 165 -5.67 -12.03 -10.86
C GLU A 165 -6.10 -10.76 -11.65
N ASP A 166 -5.14 -10.06 -12.26
CA ASP A 166 -5.39 -8.77 -12.91
C ASP A 166 -6.13 -8.95 -14.25
N ALA A 167 -7.31 -8.34 -14.38
CA ALA A 167 -8.15 -8.44 -15.58
C ALA A 167 -7.48 -7.94 -16.88
N CYS A 168 -6.38 -7.17 -16.81
CA CYS A 168 -5.64 -6.75 -18.00
C CYS A 168 -4.92 -7.91 -18.71
N TRP A 169 -4.59 -8.99 -18.00
CA TRP A 169 -3.96 -10.20 -18.55
C TRP A 169 -4.96 -11.28 -19.00
N ALA A 170 -6.27 -11.06 -18.83
CA ALA A 170 -7.29 -12.03 -19.21
C ALA A 170 -7.16 -12.45 -20.69
N GLY A 171 -7.04 -13.76 -20.92
CA GLY A 171 -6.88 -14.38 -22.24
C GLY A 171 -5.45 -14.40 -22.81
N TRP A 172 -4.47 -13.75 -22.17
CA TRP A 172 -3.09 -13.73 -22.65
C TRP A 172 -2.36 -15.06 -22.37
N GLN A 173 -1.64 -15.55 -23.38
CA GLN A 173 -0.78 -16.72 -23.24
C GLN A 173 0.63 -16.32 -22.75
N PRO A 174 1.39 -17.20 -22.06
CA PRO A 174 2.71 -16.89 -21.52
C PRO A 174 3.69 -16.31 -22.56
N GLN A 175 3.61 -16.75 -23.82
CA GLN A 175 4.46 -16.25 -24.91
C GLN A 175 4.13 -14.78 -25.26
N GLN A 176 2.87 -14.37 -25.19
CA GLN A 176 2.47 -12.98 -25.42
C GLN A 176 2.93 -12.09 -24.25
N ILE A 177 2.81 -12.59 -23.02
CA ILE A 177 3.31 -11.91 -21.83
C ILE A 177 4.83 -11.74 -21.92
N GLN A 178 5.57 -12.77 -22.36
CA GLN A 178 7.02 -12.69 -22.56
C GLN A 178 7.41 -11.58 -23.55
N VAL A 179 6.68 -11.42 -24.66
CA VAL A 179 6.90 -10.31 -25.60
C VAL A 179 6.69 -8.96 -24.93
N LYS A 180 5.59 -8.77 -24.18
CA LYS A 180 5.34 -7.51 -23.45
C LYS A 180 6.37 -7.24 -22.34
N VAL A 181 6.87 -8.28 -21.68
CA VAL A 181 7.97 -8.17 -20.71
C VAL A 181 9.24 -7.67 -21.37
N ALA A 182 9.64 -8.25 -22.51
CA ALA A 182 10.82 -7.81 -23.25
C ALA A 182 10.68 -6.35 -23.73
N GLU A 183 9.53 -5.99 -24.31
CA GLU A 183 9.20 -4.63 -24.76
C GLU A 183 9.38 -3.59 -23.64
N VAL A 184 8.79 -3.82 -22.47
CA VAL A 184 8.84 -2.88 -21.34
C VAL A 184 10.25 -2.76 -20.75
N LEU A 185 11.04 -3.83 -20.72
CA LEU A 185 12.43 -3.80 -20.23
C LEU A 185 13.38 -3.13 -21.23
N ASP A 186 13.18 -3.33 -22.54
CA ASP A 186 13.91 -2.61 -23.58
C ASP A 186 13.58 -1.11 -23.56
N ASP A 187 12.30 -0.74 -23.33
CA ASP A 187 11.91 0.66 -23.15
C ASP A 187 12.53 1.27 -21.89
N PHE A 188 12.56 0.53 -20.78
CA PHE A 188 13.26 0.96 -19.55
C PHE A 188 14.75 1.24 -19.81
N LEU A 189 15.44 0.33 -20.51
CA LEU A 189 16.84 0.52 -20.90
C LEU A 189 17.04 1.70 -21.85
N ARG A 190 16.13 1.88 -22.82
CA ARG A 190 16.14 3.00 -23.76
C ARG A 190 16.00 4.35 -23.04
N ILE A 191 15.04 4.47 -22.13
CA ILE A 191 14.82 5.68 -21.34
C ILE A 191 16.05 5.98 -20.47
N TRP A 192 16.63 4.95 -19.84
CA TRP A 192 17.86 5.07 -19.06
C TRP A 192 19.04 5.59 -19.91
N ASN A 193 19.28 4.99 -21.07
CA ASN A 193 20.36 5.38 -21.98
C ASN A 193 20.17 6.78 -22.57
N VAL A 194 18.92 7.23 -22.78
CA VAL A 194 18.62 8.62 -23.18
C VAL A 194 18.87 9.61 -22.04
N LYS A 195 18.58 9.24 -20.79
CA LYS A 195 18.77 10.12 -19.62
C LYS A 195 20.22 10.19 -19.14
N MET A 196 21.02 9.15 -19.31
CA MET A 196 22.39 9.08 -18.77
C MET A 196 23.31 10.23 -19.25
N PRO A 197 23.39 10.59 -20.55
CA PRO A 197 24.22 11.71 -21.00
C PRO A 197 23.70 13.06 -20.52
N VAL A 198 22.37 13.24 -20.45
CA VAL A 198 21.70 14.46 -19.96
C VAL A 198 21.96 14.67 -18.46
N CYS A 199 22.31 13.61 -17.72
CA CYS A 199 22.59 13.62 -16.30
C CYS A 199 24.09 13.70 -15.96
N ASP A 200 24.95 14.15 -16.88
CA ASP A 200 26.41 14.16 -16.73
C ASP A 200 27.02 12.77 -16.46
N HIS A 201 26.35 11.69 -16.87
CA HIS A 201 26.65 10.30 -16.49
C HIS A 201 26.58 10.01 -14.97
N ASP A 202 25.96 10.90 -14.17
CA ASP A 202 25.67 10.68 -12.76
C ASP A 202 24.52 9.65 -12.61
N TYR A 203 24.87 8.47 -12.14
CA TYR A 203 23.96 7.34 -11.94
C TYR A 203 22.80 7.67 -10.98
N SER A 204 23.01 8.53 -9.99
CA SER A 204 22.01 8.91 -8.98
C SER A 204 21.12 10.07 -9.45
N ARG A 205 21.56 10.90 -10.39
CA ARG A 205 20.68 11.81 -11.15
C ARG A 205 19.84 11.02 -12.14
N THR A 206 20.48 10.18 -12.97
CA THR A 206 19.80 9.37 -13.99
C THR A 206 18.67 8.54 -13.41
N ARG A 207 18.92 7.82 -12.30
CA ARG A 207 17.88 7.04 -11.60
C ARG A 207 16.66 7.87 -11.18
N ARG A 208 16.87 9.09 -10.68
CA ARG A 208 15.77 10.01 -10.30
C ARG A 208 15.02 10.54 -11.51
N GLU A 209 15.71 10.86 -12.60
CA GLU A 209 15.12 11.31 -13.86
C GLU A 209 14.32 10.21 -14.58
N VAL A 210 14.79 8.97 -14.54
CA VAL A 210 14.07 7.80 -15.09
C VAL A 210 12.82 7.52 -14.26
N LYS A 211 12.91 7.59 -12.92
CA LYS A 211 11.72 7.50 -12.06
C LYS A 211 10.71 8.63 -12.36
N ALA A 212 11.19 9.87 -12.45
CA ALA A 212 10.33 11.02 -12.74
C ALA A 212 9.63 10.86 -14.10
N TYR A 213 10.33 10.36 -15.13
CA TYR A 213 9.72 10.03 -16.42
C TYR A 213 8.56 9.03 -16.30
N TRP A 214 8.77 7.89 -15.64
CA TRP A 214 7.73 6.86 -15.50
C TRP A 214 6.53 7.36 -14.68
N VAL A 215 6.77 8.06 -13.57
CA VAL A 215 5.69 8.68 -12.78
C VAL A 215 4.91 9.70 -13.62
N SER A 216 5.59 10.57 -14.37
CA SER A 216 4.92 11.54 -15.25
C SER A 216 4.13 10.87 -16.38
N LEU A 217 4.63 9.77 -16.95
CA LEU A 217 3.91 9.00 -17.97
C LEU A 217 2.62 8.40 -17.40
N PHE A 218 2.70 7.71 -16.25
CA PHE A 218 1.53 7.09 -15.64
C PHE A 218 0.50 8.13 -15.18
N VAL A 219 0.93 9.19 -14.51
CA VAL A 219 0.04 10.29 -14.08
C VAL A 219 -0.60 10.99 -15.28
N GLY A 220 0.14 11.18 -16.37
CA GLY A 220 -0.38 11.77 -17.61
C GLY A 220 -1.42 10.92 -18.34
N CYS A 221 -1.49 9.63 -18.06
CA CYS A 221 -2.49 8.71 -18.60
C CYS A 221 -3.66 8.44 -17.64
N LEU A 222 -3.72 9.04 -16.45
CA LEU A 222 -4.82 8.85 -15.51
C LEU A 222 -6.12 9.47 -16.03
N GLY A 223 -7.22 8.73 -15.89
CA GLY A 223 -8.54 9.22 -16.25
C GLY A 223 -9.67 8.47 -15.53
N VAL A 224 -10.89 8.80 -15.93
CA VAL A 224 -12.12 8.24 -15.39
C VAL A 224 -12.98 7.78 -16.55
N ILE A 225 -13.52 6.57 -16.46
CA ILE A 225 -14.49 6.01 -17.41
C ILE A 225 -15.73 5.52 -16.68
N ASP A 226 -16.83 5.39 -17.41
CA ASP A 226 -18.08 4.84 -16.88
C ASP A 226 -17.97 3.30 -16.78
N ASP A 227 -18.50 2.73 -15.69
CA ASP A 227 -18.44 1.31 -15.33
C ASP A 227 -19.79 0.84 -14.76
N GLY A 228 -20.78 0.86 -15.66
CA GLY A 228 -22.20 0.65 -15.33
C GLY A 228 -22.77 1.86 -14.61
N ASP A 229 -23.43 1.64 -13.48
CA ASP A 229 -23.98 2.69 -12.61
C ASP A 229 -22.92 3.37 -11.72
N TRP A 230 -21.63 3.20 -12.02
CA TRP A 230 -20.51 3.75 -11.24
C TRP A 230 -19.38 4.23 -12.13
N GLN A 231 -18.37 4.87 -11.53
CA GLN A 231 -17.18 5.37 -12.23
C GLN A 231 -15.94 4.55 -11.87
N LYS A 232 -15.09 4.32 -12.86
CA LYS A 232 -13.80 3.63 -12.73
C LYS A 232 -12.64 4.58 -12.96
N VAL A 233 -11.74 4.68 -11.98
CA VAL A 233 -10.44 5.37 -12.12
C VAL A 233 -9.44 4.37 -12.67
N THR A 234 -8.80 4.69 -13.79
CA THR A 234 -7.87 3.79 -14.49
C THR A 234 -6.95 4.59 -15.42
N PHE A 235 -6.05 3.92 -16.14
CA PHE A 235 -5.35 4.55 -17.26
C PHE A 235 -6.30 4.64 -18.46
N VAL A 236 -6.35 5.80 -19.12
CA VAL A 236 -7.31 6.09 -20.19
C VAL A 236 -6.58 6.51 -21.46
N LYS A 237 -6.98 5.91 -22.58
CA LYS A 237 -6.52 6.24 -23.92
C LYS A 237 -7.71 6.20 -24.87
N ASP A 238 -7.87 7.25 -25.67
CA ASP A 238 -8.97 7.41 -26.63
C ASP A 238 -10.38 7.20 -26.02
N GLY A 239 -10.54 7.59 -24.75
CA GLY A 239 -11.79 7.46 -23.99
C GLY A 239 -12.09 6.06 -23.46
N GLN A 240 -11.17 5.10 -23.59
CA GLN A 240 -11.29 3.73 -23.11
C GLN A 240 -10.17 3.37 -22.12
N GLU A 241 -10.34 2.26 -21.39
CA GLU A 241 -9.29 1.73 -20.50
C GLU A 241 -8.04 1.30 -21.28
N ASP A 242 -6.91 1.93 -20.98
CA ASP A 242 -5.60 1.58 -21.52
C ASP A 242 -5.06 0.32 -20.83
N LYS A 243 -5.51 -0.83 -21.35
CA LYS A 243 -5.02 -2.15 -20.93
C LYS A 243 -3.54 -2.36 -21.22
N ASP A 244 -2.92 -1.60 -22.11
CA ASP A 244 -1.48 -1.72 -22.39
C ASP A 244 -0.64 -0.99 -21.34
N MET A 245 -1.10 0.19 -20.90
CA MET A 245 -0.51 0.89 -19.76
C MET A 245 -0.65 0.09 -18.46
N LEU A 246 -1.82 -0.50 -18.20
CA LEU A 246 -2.02 -1.41 -17.05
C LEU A 246 -1.03 -2.59 -17.06
N ARG A 247 -0.81 -3.22 -18.21
CA ARG A 247 0.20 -4.28 -18.37
C ARG A 247 1.61 -3.77 -18.14
N THR A 248 1.94 -2.58 -18.63
CA THR A 248 3.25 -1.96 -18.45
C THR A 248 3.57 -1.75 -16.96
N VAL A 249 2.62 -1.21 -16.19
CA VAL A 249 2.75 -1.08 -14.72
C VAL A 249 2.87 -2.45 -14.05
N SER A 250 2.05 -3.44 -14.44
CA SER A 250 2.09 -4.80 -13.89
C SER A 250 3.42 -5.54 -14.19
N VAL A 251 4.05 -5.29 -15.36
CA VAL A 251 5.39 -5.78 -15.70
C VAL A 251 6.46 -5.13 -14.83
N LEU A 252 6.50 -3.80 -14.72
CA LEU A 252 7.51 -3.08 -13.91
C LEU A 252 7.41 -3.46 -12.42
N LYS A 253 6.18 -3.57 -11.90
CA LYS A 253 5.87 -4.09 -10.55
C LYS A 253 6.41 -5.51 -10.36
N SER A 254 6.17 -6.40 -11.33
CA SER A 254 6.66 -7.79 -11.29
C SER A 254 8.18 -7.88 -11.43
N PHE A 255 8.82 -7.01 -12.21
CA PHE A 255 10.27 -6.91 -12.35
C PHE A 255 10.95 -6.47 -11.05
N ALA A 256 10.45 -5.41 -10.41
CA ALA A 256 10.90 -4.97 -9.10
C ALA A 256 10.72 -6.08 -8.04
N TRP A 257 9.56 -6.76 -8.04
CA TRP A 257 9.28 -7.88 -7.14
C TRP A 257 10.27 -9.04 -7.33
N VAL A 258 10.51 -9.47 -8.57
CA VAL A 258 11.42 -10.59 -8.88
C VAL A 258 12.86 -10.28 -8.47
N THR A 259 13.34 -9.07 -8.73
CA THR A 259 14.74 -8.66 -8.46
C THR A 259 15.00 -8.34 -6.99
N MET A 260 14.01 -7.82 -6.25
CA MET A 260 14.18 -7.49 -4.82
C MET A 260 13.77 -8.63 -3.88
N ILE A 261 12.57 -9.21 -4.05
CA ILE A 261 11.97 -10.10 -3.01
C ILE A 261 12.53 -11.52 -3.07
N ARG A 262 13.01 -11.99 -4.24
CA ARG A 262 13.72 -13.27 -4.32
C ARG A 262 15.16 -13.21 -3.78
N ASP A 263 15.69 -12.06 -3.35
CA ASP A 263 17.03 -11.99 -2.72
C ASP A 263 17.10 -12.79 -1.41
N LEU A 264 18.18 -13.57 -1.25
CA LEU A 264 18.38 -14.46 -0.09
C LEU A 264 18.46 -13.73 1.27
N ARG A 265 18.77 -12.44 1.31
CA ARG A 265 18.71 -11.64 2.56
C ARG A 265 17.27 -11.24 2.86
N VAL A 266 16.50 -10.83 1.85
CA VAL A 266 15.08 -10.48 2.00
C VAL A 266 14.26 -11.70 2.41
N GLN A 267 14.45 -12.85 1.76
CA GLN A 267 13.78 -14.10 2.16
C GLN A 267 14.14 -14.54 3.59
N ARG A 268 15.41 -14.42 4.00
CA ARG A 268 15.83 -14.72 5.38
C ARG A 268 15.22 -13.77 6.40
N LEU A 269 15.13 -12.47 6.07
CA LEU A 269 14.47 -11.47 6.91
C LEU A 269 12.99 -11.79 7.08
N GLN A 270 12.25 -12.03 5.98
CA GLN A 270 10.84 -12.42 6.02
C GLN A 270 10.62 -13.69 6.84
N LYS A 271 11.47 -14.72 6.66
CA LYS A 271 11.37 -15.97 7.44
C LYS A 271 11.62 -15.73 8.94
N ARG A 272 12.57 -14.85 9.30
CA ARG A 272 12.84 -14.43 10.68
C ARG A 272 11.64 -13.70 11.28
N SER A 273 11.10 -12.69 10.60
CA SER A 273 9.94 -11.92 11.07
C SER A 273 8.71 -12.80 11.26
N ALA A 274 8.43 -13.73 10.34
CA ALA A 274 7.33 -14.69 10.48
C ALA A 274 7.49 -15.60 11.72
N TRP A 275 8.72 -16.00 12.06
CA TRP A 275 9.01 -16.73 13.30
C TRP A 275 8.83 -15.87 14.55
N ILE A 276 9.27 -14.61 14.53
CA ILE A 276 9.10 -13.65 15.63
C ILE A 276 7.60 -13.46 15.92
N ILE A 277 6.80 -13.09 14.92
CA ILE A 277 5.36 -12.85 15.08
C ILE A 277 4.64 -14.11 15.59
N LYS A 278 4.96 -15.30 15.06
CA LYS A 278 4.38 -16.55 15.57
C LYS A 278 4.71 -16.78 17.04
N ARG A 279 5.96 -16.56 17.45
CA ARG A 279 6.40 -16.77 18.84
C ARG A 279 5.79 -15.75 19.81
N LEU A 280 5.63 -14.50 19.39
CA LEU A 280 4.90 -13.49 20.16
C LEU A 280 3.43 -13.88 20.32
N TRP A 281 2.78 -14.37 19.26
CA TRP A 281 1.42 -14.93 19.35
C TRP A 281 1.35 -16.09 20.35
N ASP A 282 2.24 -17.08 20.21
CA ASP A 282 2.30 -18.25 21.09
C ASP A 282 2.53 -17.85 22.57
N ALA A 283 3.19 -16.72 22.84
CA ALA A 283 3.43 -16.18 24.20
C ALA A 283 2.22 -15.44 24.80
N PHE A 284 1.41 -14.77 23.98
CA PHE A 284 0.34 -13.87 24.45
C PHE A 284 -1.07 -14.44 24.35
N VAL A 285 -1.29 -15.52 23.59
CA VAL A 285 -2.63 -16.06 23.31
C VAL A 285 -3.35 -16.62 24.54
N ASP A 286 -2.64 -17.13 25.55
CA ASP A 286 -3.24 -17.65 26.79
C ASP A 286 -3.53 -16.50 27.79
N PRO A 287 -4.80 -16.22 28.15
CA PRO A 287 -5.15 -15.12 29.06
C PRO A 287 -4.72 -15.35 30.52
N GLU A 288 -4.39 -16.57 30.94
CA GLU A 288 -3.98 -16.85 32.32
C GLU A 288 -2.51 -16.51 32.55
N THR A 289 -1.61 -17.01 31.71
CA THR A 289 -0.16 -16.79 31.86
C THR A 289 0.29 -15.41 31.34
N SER A 290 -0.32 -14.89 30.28
CA SER A 290 0.22 -13.72 29.56
C SER A 290 -0.10 -12.35 30.18
N LYS A 291 -1.05 -12.25 31.11
CA LYS A 291 -1.40 -10.97 31.79
C LYS A 291 -0.22 -10.29 32.49
N SER A 292 0.81 -11.06 32.85
CA SER A 292 2.02 -10.53 33.50
C SER A 292 3.05 -9.93 32.53
N ILE A 293 2.93 -10.23 31.22
CA ILE A 293 3.89 -9.84 30.16
C ILE A 293 3.29 -8.93 29.08
N ILE A 294 2.01 -8.56 29.21
CA ILE A 294 1.32 -7.59 28.35
C ILE A 294 1.30 -6.21 29.03
N PRO A 295 1.57 -5.10 28.30
CA PRO A 295 1.49 -3.76 28.85
C PRO A 295 0.12 -3.46 29.49
N GLY A 296 0.13 -2.99 30.74
CA GLY A 296 -1.09 -2.84 31.53
C GLY A 296 -2.11 -1.81 31.00
N ASP A 297 -1.72 -0.95 30.05
CA ASP A 297 -2.66 -0.06 29.35
C ASP A 297 -3.54 -0.82 28.33
N TRP A 298 -3.01 -1.86 27.68
CA TRP A 298 -3.81 -2.77 26.84
C TRP A 298 -4.82 -3.55 27.66
N LEU A 299 -4.39 -4.09 28.82
CA LEU A 299 -5.29 -4.78 29.75
C LEU A 299 -6.42 -3.86 30.22
N ARG A 300 -6.13 -2.62 30.64
CA ARG A 300 -7.16 -1.64 31.02
C ARG A 300 -8.11 -1.28 29.88
N ARG A 301 -7.65 -1.26 28.61
CA ARG A 301 -8.53 -1.05 27.45
C ARG A 301 -9.42 -2.26 27.21
N PHE A 302 -8.89 -3.47 27.36
CA PHE A 302 -9.66 -4.71 27.29
C PHE A 302 -10.76 -4.76 28.34
N ASP A 303 -10.43 -4.55 29.61
CA ASP A 303 -11.40 -4.51 30.73
C ASP A 303 -12.51 -3.47 30.50
N ARG A 304 -12.16 -2.29 29.98
CA ARG A 304 -13.12 -1.25 29.60
C ARG A 304 -14.03 -1.66 28.45
N ASP A 305 -13.54 -2.48 27.51
CA ASP A 305 -14.36 -3.02 26.42
C ASP A 305 -15.31 -4.12 26.93
N GLN A 306 -14.82 -5.02 27.79
CA GLN A 306 -15.63 -6.07 28.42
C GLN A 306 -16.75 -5.50 29.32
N ALA A 307 -16.59 -4.30 29.85
CA ALA A 307 -17.62 -3.59 30.61
C ALA A 307 -18.76 -2.98 29.75
N LYS A 308 -18.66 -3.02 28.41
CA LYS A 308 -19.72 -2.51 27.51
C LYS A 308 -20.87 -3.51 27.36
N PRO A 309 -22.10 -3.07 27.05
CA PRO A 309 -23.23 -3.97 26.78
C PRO A 309 -23.05 -4.92 25.57
N LYS A 310 -22.26 -4.51 24.58
CA LYS A 310 -21.81 -5.31 23.42
C LYS A 310 -20.28 -5.14 23.32
N PRO A 311 -19.47 -5.97 24.00
CA PRO A 311 -18.02 -5.95 23.82
C PRO A 311 -17.65 -6.34 22.39
N ILE A 312 -16.51 -5.84 21.92
CA ILE A 312 -16.02 -6.01 20.53
C ILE A 312 -14.77 -6.89 20.52
N TRP A 313 -13.91 -6.74 21.52
CA TRP A 313 -12.70 -7.54 21.64
C TRP A 313 -12.96 -8.89 22.29
N THR A 314 -12.50 -9.95 21.63
CA THR A 314 -12.04 -11.17 22.33
C THR A 314 -10.60 -10.96 22.78
N TRP A 315 -10.05 -11.88 23.59
CA TRP A 315 -8.64 -11.83 23.96
C TRP A 315 -7.74 -11.86 22.73
N GLU A 316 -8.02 -12.78 21.80
CA GLU A 316 -7.32 -12.98 20.54
C GLU A 316 -7.29 -11.71 19.69
N HIS A 317 -8.41 -10.99 19.57
CA HIS A 317 -8.46 -9.73 18.84
C HIS A 317 -7.59 -8.64 19.49
N MET A 318 -7.56 -8.57 20.82
CA MET A 318 -6.70 -7.63 21.55
C MET A 318 -5.20 -7.97 21.35
N ILE A 319 -4.85 -9.26 21.35
CA ILE A 319 -3.48 -9.72 21.04
C ILE A 319 -3.10 -9.43 19.58
N ILE A 320 -4.01 -9.64 18.63
CA ILE A 320 -3.78 -9.28 17.22
C ILE A 320 -3.51 -7.78 17.08
N ASP A 321 -4.33 -6.92 17.69
CA ASP A 321 -4.13 -5.47 17.67
C ASP A 321 -2.81 -5.05 18.34
N TYR A 322 -2.44 -5.68 19.47
CA TYR A 322 -1.19 -5.40 20.17
C TYR A 322 0.04 -5.77 19.33
N ILE A 323 0.06 -6.99 18.77
CA ILE A 323 1.16 -7.47 17.92
C ILE A 323 1.22 -6.68 16.61
N ALA A 324 0.07 -6.41 15.98
CA ALA A 324 0.02 -5.61 14.76
C ALA A 324 0.56 -4.19 15.01
N GLY A 325 0.20 -3.55 16.13
CA GLY A 325 0.67 -2.23 16.54
C GLY A 325 2.15 -2.12 16.88
N MET A 326 2.93 -3.22 16.84
CA MET A 326 4.37 -3.21 17.06
C MET A 326 5.14 -2.73 15.82
N THR A 327 6.19 -1.93 16.06
CA THR A 327 7.24 -1.74 15.04
C THR A 327 8.19 -2.94 15.02
N ASP A 328 8.81 -3.24 13.88
CA ASP A 328 9.79 -4.35 13.74
C ASP A 328 10.83 -4.40 14.86
N ALA A 329 11.40 -3.24 15.22
CA ALA A 329 12.42 -3.14 16.28
C ALA A 329 11.84 -3.43 17.68
N TYR A 330 10.59 -3.05 17.94
CA TYR A 330 9.92 -3.35 19.19
C TYR A 330 9.51 -4.83 19.27
N ALA A 331 8.97 -5.40 18.19
CA ALA A 331 8.69 -6.84 18.10
C ALA A 331 9.97 -7.69 18.27
N GLU A 332 11.09 -7.27 17.68
CA GLU A 332 12.40 -7.91 17.88
C GLU A 332 12.90 -7.76 19.32
N LYS A 333 12.72 -6.60 19.97
CA LYS A 333 13.04 -6.39 21.40
C LYS A 333 12.26 -7.35 22.30
N ILE A 334 10.92 -7.33 22.24
CA ILE A 334 10.05 -8.17 23.08
C ILE A 334 10.30 -9.67 22.80
N TYR A 335 10.56 -10.06 21.56
CA TYR A 335 10.94 -11.43 21.22
C TYR A 335 12.26 -11.84 21.89
N ASN A 336 13.26 -10.97 21.92
CA ASN A 336 14.53 -11.25 22.59
C ASN A 336 14.39 -11.27 24.13
N GLU A 337 13.50 -10.48 24.71
CA GLU A 337 13.20 -10.53 26.16
C GLU A 337 12.52 -11.86 26.57
N LEU A 338 11.63 -12.40 25.72
CA LEU A 338 10.90 -13.64 26.01
C LEU A 338 11.63 -14.93 25.59
N TYR A 339 12.40 -14.89 24.49
CA TYR A 339 12.98 -16.09 23.86
C TYR A 339 14.48 -15.94 23.52
N GLY A 340 15.09 -14.79 23.79
CA GLY A 340 16.48 -14.52 23.42
C GLY A 340 17.49 -15.28 24.27
N LEU A 341 18.60 -15.69 23.64
CA LEU A 341 19.74 -16.31 24.33
C LEU A 341 20.65 -15.29 25.03
N LYS A 342 20.49 -14.00 24.73
CA LYS A 342 21.20 -12.93 25.44
C LYS A 342 20.47 -12.61 26.74
N VAL A 343 20.98 -13.14 27.84
CA VAL A 343 20.65 -12.66 29.19
C VAL A 343 21.28 -11.28 29.39
N GLY A 344 20.67 -10.26 28.79
CA GLY A 344 20.88 -8.86 29.18
C GLY A 344 20.20 -8.60 30.52
N THR A 345 20.73 -7.68 31.31
CA THR A 345 20.10 -7.32 32.58
C THR A 345 18.77 -6.60 32.30
N ILE A 346 17.69 -7.00 32.99
CA ILE A 346 16.33 -6.43 32.83
C ILE A 346 16.30 -4.91 33.13
N TYR A 347 17.38 -4.39 33.72
CA TYR A 347 17.58 -2.98 34.11
C TYR A 347 18.39 -2.15 33.10
N ASP A 348 18.81 -2.72 31.97
CA ASP A 348 19.52 -1.99 30.91
C ASP A 348 18.50 -1.11 30.14
N MET A 349 18.15 0.04 30.72
CA MET A 349 17.30 1.05 30.07
C MET A 349 18.13 1.93 29.15
N ASP A 350 17.82 1.87 27.84
CA ASP A 350 18.13 2.91 26.84
C ASP A 350 17.02 3.98 26.81
#